data_AF-A0A3E1EEM3-F1
#
_entry.id   AF-A0A3E1EEM3-F1
#
_cell.length_a   1.000
_cell.length_b   1.000
_cell.length_c   1.000
_cell.angle_alpha   90.00
_cell.angle_beta   90.00
_cell.angle_gamma   90.00
#
_symmetry.space_group_name_H-M   'P 1'
#
loop_
_entity.id
_entity.type
_entity.pdbx_description
1 polymer ?
#
loop_
_entity_poly.entity_id
_entity_poly.type
_entity_poly.pdbx_seq_one_letter_code
_entity_poly.pdbx_strand_id
1 'polypeptide(L)'
;MSSAVRVLHFARLPDSQAPGPRGQEPVVSVLLDEQPDPVGLIVRQFQAWHHLLADGTPSGLISTLSRPDLEQQIARYYFGPEPGLKNTDPVLPLAM
;
A
#
# COMPACT_ATOMS: atom_id res chain seq x y z
N MET A 1 -27.30 9.59 -1.13
CA MET A 1 -25.90 9.94 -1.47
C MET A 1 -25.15 8.63 -1.59
N SER A 2 -24.87 8.17 -2.81
CA SER A 2 -24.14 6.93 -3.01
C SER A 2 -22.70 7.16 -2.55
N SER A 3 -22.32 6.55 -1.44
CA SER A 3 -20.91 6.49 -1.04
C SER A 3 -20.24 5.63 -2.10
N ALA A 4 -19.53 6.26 -3.04
CA ALA A 4 -18.73 5.53 -4.01
C ALA A 4 -17.75 4.66 -3.22
N VAL A 5 -18.00 3.36 -3.20
CA VAL A 5 -17.10 2.39 -2.58
C VAL A 5 -15.82 2.44 -3.41
N ARG A 6 -14.75 2.96 -2.82
CA ARG A 6 -13.45 2.94 -3.48
C ARG A 6 -12.76 1.62 -3.18
N VAL A 7 -12.23 0.98 -4.20
CA VAL A 7 -11.62 -0.35 -4.09
C VAL A 7 -10.18 -0.30 -4.55
N LEU A 8 -9.27 -0.88 -3.76
CA LEU A 8 -7.86 -0.95 -4.09
C LEU A 8 -7.47 -2.40 -4.33
N HIS A 9 -6.98 -2.68 -5.54
CA HIS A 9 -6.59 -4.01 -5.99
C HIS A 9 -5.07 -4.12 -6.08
N PHE A 10 -4.54 -5.21 -5.55
CA PHE A 10 -3.14 -5.57 -5.61
C PHE A 10 -2.97 -6.72 -6.60
N ALA A 11 -2.69 -6.40 -7.86
CA ALA A 11 -2.46 -7.41 -8.89
C ALA A 11 -0.99 -7.82 -8.90
N ARG A 12 -0.72 -9.12 -8.65
CA ARG A 12 0.63 -9.66 -8.72
C ARG A 12 1.13 -9.58 -10.17
N LEU A 13 2.30 -9.00 -10.33
CA LEU A 13 2.99 -9.00 -11.62
C LEU A 13 3.67 -10.36 -11.83
N PRO A 14 3.70 -10.88 -13.06
CA PRO A 14 4.44 -12.10 -13.35
C PRO A 14 5.92 -11.88 -13.04
N ASP A 15 6.58 -12.87 -12.43
CA ASP A 15 8.01 -12.88 -12.04
C ASP A 15 9.00 -12.59 -13.20
N SER A 16 8.51 -12.40 -14.42
CA SER A 16 9.30 -12.14 -15.63
C SER A 16 9.50 -10.66 -15.95
N GLN A 17 9.08 -9.71 -15.09
CA GLN A 17 9.47 -8.32 -15.28
C GLN A 17 10.94 -8.13 -14.94
N ALA A 18 11.72 -7.66 -15.92
CA ALA A 18 13.11 -7.31 -15.72
C ALA A 18 13.23 -6.34 -14.53
N PRO A 19 14.27 -6.48 -13.68
CA PRO A 19 14.50 -5.54 -12.59
C PRO A 19 14.54 -4.13 -13.17
N GLY A 20 13.69 -3.26 -12.62
CA GLY A 20 13.63 -1.86 -12.94
C GLY A 20 14.96 -1.16 -12.62
N PRO A 21 15.11 0.10 -13.05
CA PRO A 21 16.32 0.86 -12.79
C PRO A 21 16.65 0.83 -11.30
N ARG A 22 17.94 0.60 -10.97
CA ARG A 22 18.47 0.54 -9.59
C ARG A 22 18.14 -0.72 -8.79
N GLY A 23 17.88 -1.85 -9.46
CA GLY A 23 17.68 -3.14 -8.78
C GLY A 23 16.36 -3.23 -8.05
N GLN A 24 15.37 -2.47 -8.52
CA GLN A 24 14.00 -2.52 -8.03
C GLN A 24 13.26 -3.64 -8.76
N GLU A 25 12.73 -4.60 -8.02
CA GLU A 25 11.95 -5.70 -8.59
C GLU A 25 10.46 -5.38 -8.43
N PRO A 26 9.74 -4.99 -9.48
CA PRO A 26 8.30 -4.76 -9.39
C PRO A 26 7.57 -6.09 -9.12
N VAL A 27 6.79 -6.13 -8.04
CA VAL A 27 6.13 -7.36 -7.58
C VAL A 27 4.60 -7.25 -7.70
N VAL A 28 4.04 -6.07 -7.45
CA VAL A 28 2.59 -5.86 -7.43
C VAL A 28 2.25 -4.52 -8.09
N SER A 29 1.23 -4.51 -8.93
CA SER A 29 0.59 -3.27 -9.39
C SER A 29 -0.62 -2.93 -8.53
N VAL A 30 -0.72 -1.65 -8.16
CA VAL A 30 -1.80 -1.11 -7.35
C VAL A 30 -2.81 -0.44 -8.28
N LEU A 31 -4.05 -0.91 -8.29
CA LEU A 31 -5.15 -0.34 -9.07
C LEU A 31 -6.18 0.27 -8.11
N LEU A 32 -6.76 1.41 -8.49
CA LEU A 32 -7.81 2.08 -7.73
C LEU A 32 -9.09 2.12 -8.55
N ASP A 33 -10.23 1.81 -7.93
CA ASP A 33 -11.57 1.89 -8.52
C ASP A 33 -11.73 1.12 -9.84
N GLU A 34 -11.07 -0.05 -9.93
CA GLU A 34 -11.03 -0.91 -11.13
C GLU A 34 -10.55 -0.19 -12.41
N GLN A 35 -9.81 0.92 -12.25
CA GLN A 35 -9.22 1.61 -13.39
C GLN A 35 -8.24 0.70 -14.14
N PRO A 36 -8.19 0.79 -15.49
CA PRO A 36 -7.28 -0.01 -16.30
C PRO A 36 -5.81 0.33 -16.02
N ASP A 37 -5.54 1.58 -15.62
CA ASP A 37 -4.19 2.07 -15.35
C ASP A 37 -3.85 1.92 -13.86
N PRO A 38 -2.70 1.32 -13.52
CA PRO A 38 -2.26 1.24 -12.14
C PRO A 38 -1.93 2.64 -11.60
N VAL A 39 -2.37 2.92 -10.38
CA VAL A 39 -2.03 4.16 -9.64
C VAL A 39 -0.64 4.10 -9.01
N GLY A 40 -0.07 2.89 -8.92
CA GLY A 40 1.27 2.70 -8.39
C GLY A 40 1.75 1.26 -8.49
N LEU A 41 2.96 1.03 -7.99
CA LEU A 41 3.65 -0.25 -7.98
C LEU A 41 4.26 -0.48 -6.61
N ILE A 42 4.18 -1.71 -6.11
CA ILE A 42 5.05 -2.17 -5.03
C ILE A 42 6.28 -2.79 -5.67
N VAL A 43 7.44 -2.22 -5.35
CA VAL A 43 8.73 -2.73 -5.75
C VAL A 43 9.48 -3.26 -4.54
N ARG A 44 10.22 -4.35 -4.72
CA ARG A 44 11.17 -4.84 -3.76
C ARG A 44 12.55 -4.26 -4.08
N GLN A 45 13.17 -3.62 -3.11
CA GLN A 45 14.53 -3.11 -3.24
C GLN A 45 15.34 -3.58 -2.03
N PHE A 46 16.39 -4.37 -2.28
CA PHE A 46 17.16 -5.05 -1.24
C PHE A 46 16.28 -5.90 -0.30
N GLN A 47 16.10 -5.46 0.96
CA GLN A 47 15.29 -6.10 1.99
C GLN A 47 14.04 -5.28 2.36
N ALA A 48 13.69 -4.28 1.56
CA ALA A 48 12.56 -3.39 1.80
C ALA A 48 11.55 -3.43 0.64
N TRP A 49 10.30 -3.15 0.99
CA TRP A 49 9.19 -2.94 0.09
C TRP A 49 8.96 -1.45 -0.05
N HIS A 50 8.89 -0.96 -1.28
CA HIS A 50 8.67 0.45 -1.59
C HIS A 50 7.42 0.60 -2.45
N HIS A 51 6.67 1.66 -2.22
CA HIS A 51 5.58 2.06 -3.10
C HIS A 51 6.05 3.18 -4.03
N LEU A 52 5.91 2.95 -5.32
CA LEU A 52 6.10 3.94 -6.37
C LEU A 52 4.74 4.35 -6.92
N LEU A 53 4.57 5.62 -7.25
CA LEU A 53 3.40 6.13 -7.96
C LEU A 53 3.48 5.75 -9.45
N ALA A 54 2.37 5.93 -10.17
CA ALA A 54 2.26 5.62 -11.61
C ALA A 54 3.33 6.31 -12.48
N ASP A 55 3.83 7.48 -12.05
CA ASP A 55 4.90 8.22 -12.71
C ASP A 55 6.32 7.70 -12.36
N GLY A 56 6.41 6.64 -11.56
CA GLY A 56 7.66 6.05 -11.08
C GLY A 56 8.30 6.80 -9.90
N THR A 57 7.68 7.86 -9.38
CA THR A 57 8.20 8.58 -8.22
C THR A 57 7.91 7.80 -6.92
N PRO A 58 8.83 7.83 -5.94
CA PRO A 58 8.58 7.18 -4.66
C PRO A 58 7.49 7.93 -3.89
N SER A 59 6.47 7.22 -3.43
CA SER A 59 5.40 7.83 -2.62
C SER A 59 5.84 8.14 -1.18
N GLY A 60 7.07 7.75 -0.81
CA GLY A 60 7.59 7.82 0.56
C GLY A 60 7.15 6.68 1.48
N LEU A 61 6.26 5.78 1.02
CA LEU A 61 5.85 4.61 1.80
C LEU A 61 6.85 3.47 1.62
N ILE A 62 7.36 2.98 2.76
CA ILE A 62 8.39 1.95 2.82
C ILE A 62 8.06 1.00 3.97
N SER A 63 8.14 -0.31 3.74
CA SER A 63 8.10 -1.31 4.80
C SER A 63 9.29 -2.24 4.71
N THR A 64 10.03 -2.35 5.81
CA THR A 64 11.12 -3.34 5.97
C THR A 64 10.62 -4.64 6.60
N LEU A 65 9.36 -4.68 7.06
CA LEU A 65 8.78 -5.82 7.76
C LEU A 65 8.20 -6.83 6.78
N SER A 66 7.23 -6.41 5.96
CA SER A 66 6.53 -7.31 5.05
C SER A 66 5.76 -6.55 3.97
N ARG A 67 5.44 -7.23 2.87
CA ARG A 67 4.60 -6.68 1.80
C ARG A 67 3.17 -6.33 2.27
N PRO A 68 2.46 -7.19 3.05
CA PRO A 68 1.11 -6.85 3.52
C PRO A 68 1.06 -5.61 4.42
N ASP A 69 2.12 -5.36 5.19
CA ASP A 69 2.22 -4.12 5.98
C ASP A 69 2.27 -2.87 5.07
N LEU A 70 3.06 -2.92 3.99
CA LEU A 70 3.07 -1.85 3.00
C LEU A 70 1.71 -1.70 2.30
N GLU A 71 1.05 -2.80 1.95
CA GLU A 71 -0.30 -2.78 1.34
C GLU A 71 -1.30 -2.03 2.25
N GLN A 72 -1.25 -2.25 3.58
CA GLN A 72 -2.07 -1.51 4.53
C GLN A 72 -1.74 -0.02 4.59
N GLN A 73 -0.46 0.34 4.54
CA GLN A 73 -0.04 1.75 4.49
C GLN A 73 -0.54 2.43 3.20
N ILE A 74 -0.48 1.73 2.06
CA ILE A 74 -1.00 2.19 0.77
C ILE A 74 -2.51 2.40 0.84
N ALA A 75 -3.26 1.45 1.42
CA ALA A 75 -4.70 1.59 1.59
C ALA A 75 -5.05 2.84 2.42
N ARG A 76 -4.36 3.08 3.54
CA ARG A 76 -4.53 4.29 4.35
C ARG A 76 -4.15 5.57 3.62
N TYR A 77 -3.14 5.50 2.75
CA TYR A 77 -2.72 6.64 1.94
C TYR A 77 -3.81 7.06 0.94
N TYR A 78 -4.44 6.11 0.25
CA TYR A 78 -5.47 6.41 -0.75
C TYR A 78 -6.87 6.66 -0.18
N PHE A 79 -7.24 5.99 0.91
CA PHE A 79 -8.56 6.14 1.53
C PHE A 79 -8.59 7.13 2.70
N GLY A 80 -7.42 7.62 3.13
CA GLY A 80 -7.28 8.41 4.34
C GLY A 80 -7.33 7.54 5.62
N PRO A 81 -7.13 8.16 6.80
CA PRO A 81 -7.36 7.46 8.06
C PRO A 81 -8.84 7.12 8.14
N GLU A 82 -9.19 5.84 8.27
CA GLU A 82 -10.57 5.44 8.48
C GLU A 82 -11.16 6.23 9.67
N PRO A 83 -12.31 6.91 9.50
CA PRO A 83 -13.04 7.48 10.62
C PRO A 83 -13.67 6.33 11.41
N GLY A 84 -12.88 5.63 12.23
CA GLY A 84 -13.39 4.42 12.89
C GLY A 84 -12.52 3.82 13.99
N LEU A 85 -11.20 4.00 13.98
CA LEU A 85 -10.37 3.67 15.14
C LEU A 85 -10.17 4.94 15.98
N LYS A 86 -11.24 5.35 16.67
CA LYS A 86 -11.04 6.03 17.95
C LYS A 86 -10.15 5.12 18.77
N ASN A 87 -9.03 5.67 19.26
CA ASN A 87 -8.24 5.11 20.35
C ASN A 87 -9.10 4.20 21.23
N THR A 88 -8.94 2.89 21.09
CA THR A 88 -9.00 2.03 22.26
C THR A 88 -7.75 2.36 23.05
N ASP A 89 -7.81 3.50 23.74
CA ASP A 89 -7.05 3.71 24.96
C ASP A 89 -7.19 2.41 25.77
N PRO A 90 -6.09 1.79 26.22
CA PRO A 90 -6.20 0.72 27.19
C PRO A 90 -6.83 1.35 28.43
N VAL A 91 -8.14 1.10 28.62
CA VAL A 91 -8.78 1.30 29.92
C VAL A 91 -8.08 0.31 30.85
N LEU A 92 -7.03 0.80 31.52
CA LEU A 92 -6.49 0.16 32.70
C LEU A 92 -7.66 -0.02 33.66
N PRO A 93 -7.96 -1.24 34.13
CA PRO A 93 -8.97 -1.40 35.15
C PRO A 93 -8.51 -0.62 36.38
N LEU A 94 -9.38 0.30 36.81
CA LEU A 94 -9.23 1.01 38.08
C LEU A 94 -9.19 -0.06 39.18
N ALA A 95 -8.01 -0.28 39.77
CA ALA A 95 -7.88 -1.14 40.93
C ALA A 95 -8.67 -0.50 42.09
N MET A 96 -9.61 -1.28 42.64
CA MET A 96 -10.28 -1.01 43.90
C MET A 96 -9.31 -1.01 45.08
#